data_AF-A0A3A5JDT9-F1
#
_entry.id   AF-A0A3A5JDT9-F1
#
_cell.length_a   1.000
_cell.length_b   1.000
_cell.length_c   1.000
_cell.angle_alpha   90.00
_cell.angle_beta   90.00
_cell.angle_gamma   90.00
#
_symmetry.space_group_name_H-M   'P 1'
#
loop_
_entity.id
_entity.type
_entity.pdbx_description
1 polymer ?
#
loop_
_entity_poly.entity_id
_entity_poly.type
_entity_poly.pdbx_seq_one_letter_code
_entity_poly.pdbx_strand_id
1 'polypeptide(L)'
;MGAVSFYTKAFGSDVDEAFNAAVAEAERLHGQEGYTGTVAEKHGYRVIPADEHKNRDKEKYARKLMADHDDRVDDKLESAGAISLSGTQAAQKYREQNNLKGKHGSVWLFFGMARF
;
A
#
# COMPACT_ATOMS: atom_id res chain seq x y z
N MET A 1 -21.89 -1.33 9.62
CA MET A 1 -20.55 -1.81 10.04
C MET A 1 -19.52 -1.03 9.25
N GLY A 2 -18.68 -0.25 9.93
CA GLY A 2 -17.76 0.72 9.30
C GLY A 2 -16.64 0.06 8.49
N ALA A 3 -16.22 0.75 7.43
CA ALA A 3 -15.01 0.45 6.69
C ALA A 3 -14.41 1.77 6.19
N VAL A 4 -13.09 1.86 6.20
CA VAL A 4 -12.34 3.04 5.75
C VAL A 4 -11.33 2.61 4.69
N SER A 5 -11.10 3.47 3.70
CA SER A 5 -10.04 3.22 2.71
C SER A 5 -8.70 3.68 3.28
N PHE A 6 -7.63 2.92 3.01
CA PHE A 6 -6.26 3.30 3.36
C PHE A 6 -5.36 3.32 2.14
N TYR A 7 -4.28 4.09 2.25
CA TYR A 7 -3.21 4.19 1.25
C TYR A 7 -1.88 4.37 1.97
N THR A 8 -1.04 3.35 1.96
CA THR A 8 0.23 3.33 2.71
C THR A 8 1.40 3.09 1.77
N LYS A 9 2.42 3.94 1.86
CA LYS A 9 3.68 3.75 1.14
C LYS A 9 4.70 3.12 2.06
N ALA A 10 5.41 2.11 1.55
CA ALA A 10 6.50 1.46 2.28
C ALA A 10 7.64 1.11 1.33
N PHE A 11 8.82 0.91 1.91
CA PHE A 11 10.03 0.53 1.20
C PHE A 11 10.49 -0.85 1.67
N GLY A 12 10.97 -1.65 0.72
CA GLY A 12 11.58 -2.95 0.96
C GLY A 12 12.45 -3.37 -0.22
N SER A 13 13.29 -4.38 -0.03
CA SER A 13 14.08 -4.99 -1.10
C SER A 13 13.18 -5.66 -2.13
N ASP A 14 12.08 -6.24 -1.66
CA ASP A 14 10.97 -6.80 -2.42
C ASP A 14 9.61 -6.31 -1.88
N VAL A 15 8.52 -6.85 -2.41
CA VAL A 15 7.16 -6.47 -2.01
C VAL A 15 6.76 -7.04 -0.65
N ASP A 16 7.27 -8.21 -0.27
CA ASP A 16 6.99 -8.86 1.02
C ASP A 16 7.61 -8.06 2.15
N GLU A 17 8.89 -7.67 2.01
CA GLU A 17 9.57 -6.82 2.99
C GLU A 17 8.88 -5.46 3.11
N ALA A 18 8.47 -4.86 1.98
CA ALA A 18 7.75 -3.60 2.00
C ALA A 18 6.39 -3.72 2.70
N PHE A 19 5.66 -4.83 2.49
CA PHE A 19 4.37 -5.07 3.12
C PHE A 19 4.52 -5.26 4.63
N ASN A 20 5.46 -6.11 5.05
CA ASN A 20 5.74 -6.36 6.46
C ASN A 20 6.19 -5.07 7.18
N ALA A 21 7.01 -4.23 6.53
CA ALA A 21 7.37 -2.92 7.06
C ALA A 21 6.17 -1.98 7.18
N ALA A 22 5.23 -2.01 6.22
CA ALA A 22 4.00 -1.23 6.27
C ALA A 22 3.08 -1.65 7.43
N VAL A 23 2.92 -2.96 7.63
CA VAL A 23 2.15 -3.55 8.73
C VAL A 23 2.77 -3.20 10.07
N ALA A 24 4.07 -3.44 10.25
CA ALA A 24 4.76 -3.15 11.51
C ALA A 24 4.69 -1.66 11.89
N GLU A 25 4.83 -0.76 10.92
CA GLU A 25 4.70 0.68 11.18
C GLU A 25 3.26 1.06 11.54
N ALA A 26 2.27 0.48 10.86
CA ALA A 26 0.86 0.71 11.15
C ALA A 26 0.46 0.22 12.56
N GLU A 27 0.94 -0.97 12.96
CA GLU A 27 0.76 -1.50 14.32
C GLU A 27 1.44 -0.62 15.37
N ARG A 28 2.65 -0.12 15.07
CA ARG A 28 3.37 0.79 15.97
C ARG A 28 2.61 2.10 16.22
N LEU A 29 1.94 2.62 15.19
CA LEU A 29 1.24 3.91 15.25
C LEU A 29 -0.19 3.81 15.79
N HIS A 30 -0.91 2.73 15.49
CA HIS A 30 -2.33 2.58 15.80
C HIS A 30 -2.63 1.50 16.84
N GLY A 31 -1.61 0.76 17.28
CA GLY A 31 -1.77 -0.39 18.17
C GLY A 31 -2.09 -1.67 17.41
N GLN A 32 -2.18 -2.76 18.17
CA GLN A 32 -2.46 -4.12 17.67
C GLN A 32 -3.85 -4.61 18.09
N GLU A 33 -4.60 -3.81 18.86
CA GLU A 33 -5.91 -4.19 19.39
C GLU A 33 -7.02 -3.40 18.72
N GLY A 34 -8.09 -4.09 18.31
CA GLY A 34 -9.23 -3.47 17.63
C GLY A 34 -9.02 -3.26 16.13
N TYR A 35 -9.86 -2.42 15.53
CA TYR A 35 -9.77 -2.06 14.12
C TYR A 35 -8.99 -0.76 13.99
N THR A 36 -7.87 -0.82 13.27
CA THR A 36 -6.95 0.30 13.07
C THR A 36 -7.32 1.14 11.86
N GLY A 37 -8.11 0.61 10.91
CA GLY A 37 -8.39 1.28 9.65
C GLY A 37 -7.17 1.37 8.72
N THR A 38 -6.17 0.50 8.92
CA THR A 38 -4.89 0.53 8.20
C THR A 38 -4.54 -0.81 7.58
N VAL A 39 -3.40 -0.85 6.88
CA VAL A 39 -2.81 -2.08 6.33
C VAL A 39 -2.53 -3.15 7.40
N ALA A 40 -2.45 -2.79 8.69
CA ALA A 40 -2.25 -3.77 9.78
C ALA A 40 -3.37 -4.82 9.86
N GLU A 41 -4.57 -4.50 9.38
CA GLU A 41 -5.69 -5.46 9.34
C GLU A 41 -5.60 -6.46 8.18
N LYS A 42 -4.60 -6.32 7.30
CA LYS A 42 -4.46 -7.12 6.10
C LYS A 42 -3.50 -8.28 6.33
N HIS A 43 -3.96 -9.48 5.99
CA HIS A 43 -3.14 -10.71 6.07
C HIS A 43 -2.25 -10.94 4.84
N GLY A 44 -2.38 -10.09 3.81
CA GLY A 44 -1.60 -10.22 2.59
C GLY A 44 -1.90 -9.11 1.59
N TYR A 45 -1.35 -9.27 0.40
CA TYR A 45 -1.50 -8.31 -0.68
C TYR A 45 -1.62 -9.01 -2.04
N ARG A 46 -2.18 -8.28 -3.01
CA ARG A 46 -2.26 -8.67 -4.42
C ARG A 46 -1.58 -7.60 -5.25
N VAL A 47 -0.52 -7.99 -5.95
CA VAL A 47 0.19 -7.09 -6.87
C VAL A 47 -0.69 -6.78 -8.07
N ILE A 48 -0.90 -5.50 -8.33
CA ILE A 48 -1.58 -5.03 -9.53
C ILE A 48 -0.56 -5.02 -10.70
N PRO A 49 -0.82 -5.76 -11.79
CA PRO A 49 0.08 -5.88 -12.93
C PRO A 49 0.58 -4.53 -13.46
N ALA A 50 1.89 -4.45 -13.74
CA ALA A 50 2.53 -3.21 -14.20
C ALA A 50 1.91 -2.67 -15.50
N ASP A 51 1.47 -3.54 -16.40
CA ASP A 51 0.84 -3.14 -17.66
C ASP A 51 -0.46 -2.36 -17.50
N GLU A 52 -1.18 -2.54 -16.38
CA GLU A 52 -2.41 -1.80 -16.08
C GLU A 52 -2.13 -0.31 -15.76
N HIS A 53 -0.93 0.01 -15.25
CA HIS A 53 -0.59 1.35 -14.74
C HIS A 53 0.71 1.96 -15.25
N LYS A 54 1.45 1.29 -16.15
CA LYS A 54 2.77 1.74 -16.64
C LYS A 54 2.82 3.18 -17.18
N ASN A 55 1.75 3.62 -17.84
CA ASN A 55 1.64 4.95 -18.45
C ASN A 55 0.66 5.85 -17.70
N ARG A 56 0.34 5.52 -16.45
CA ARG A 56 -0.64 6.21 -15.62
C ARG A 56 0.01 6.72 -14.35
N ASP A 57 -0.59 7.74 -13.76
CA ASP A 57 -0.30 8.09 -12.38
C ASP A 57 -0.78 6.94 -11.48
N LYS A 58 0.19 6.28 -10.83
CA LYS A 58 -0.02 5.07 -10.05
C LYS A 58 -0.90 5.30 -8.82
N GLU A 59 -0.81 6.47 -8.19
CA GLU A 59 -1.64 6.83 -7.03
C GLU A 59 -3.08 7.11 -7.47
N LYS A 60 -3.26 7.82 -8.59
CA LYS A 60 -4.59 8.02 -9.18
C LYS A 60 -5.20 6.70 -9.64
N TYR A 61 -4.40 5.78 -10.17
CA TYR A 61 -4.89 4.47 -10.58
C TYR A 61 -5.34 3.63 -9.39
N ALA A 62 -4.59 3.59 -8.29
CA ALA A 62 -5.02 2.95 -7.04
C ALA A 62 -6.37 3.50 -6.54
N ARG A 63 -6.51 4.84 -6.52
CA ARG A 63 -7.77 5.49 -6.13
C ARG A 63 -8.92 5.16 -7.06
N LYS A 64 -8.65 5.01 -8.37
CA LYS A 64 -9.65 4.59 -9.34
C LYS A 64 -10.14 3.17 -9.04
N LEU A 65 -9.25 2.23 -8.76
CA LEU A 65 -9.63 0.86 -8.40
C LEU A 65 -10.53 0.82 -7.16
N MET A 66 -10.21 1.63 -6.15
CA MET A 66 -11.05 1.79 -4.96
C MET A 66 -12.41 2.41 -5.27
N ALA A 67 -12.46 3.45 -6.11
CA ALA A 67 -13.70 4.12 -6.49
C ALA A 67 -14.60 3.27 -7.39
N ASP A 68 -14.00 2.42 -8.21
CA ASP A 68 -14.69 1.50 -9.11
C ASP A 68 -15.11 0.20 -8.39
N HIS A 69 -14.85 0.07 -7.08
CA HIS A 69 -15.10 -1.14 -6.28
C HIS A 69 -14.50 -2.41 -6.92
N ASP A 70 -13.23 -2.32 -7.33
CA ASP A 70 -12.53 -3.47 -7.93
C ASP A 70 -12.43 -4.61 -6.89
N ASP A 71 -12.96 -5.79 -7.24
CA ASP A 71 -13.03 -6.98 -6.38
C ASP A 71 -11.68 -7.37 -5.76
N ARG A 72 -10.56 -6.97 -6.36
CA ARG A 72 -9.21 -7.26 -5.84
C ARG A 72 -8.87 -6.49 -4.57
N VAL A 73 -9.57 -5.39 -4.28
CA VAL A 73 -9.22 -4.43 -3.22
C VAL A 73 -10.43 -3.90 -2.42
N ASP A 74 -11.65 -4.17 -2.88
CA ASP A 74 -12.90 -3.69 -2.26
C ASP A 74 -13.26 -4.45 -0.97
N ASP A 75 -12.79 -5.70 -0.83
CA ASP A 75 -13.06 -6.48 0.38
C ASP A 75 -12.16 -6.05 1.55
N LYS A 76 -12.80 -5.81 2.69
CA LYS A 76 -12.15 -5.34 3.92
C LYS A 76 -11.33 -6.39 4.67
N LEU A 77 -11.56 -7.69 4.42
CA LEU A 77 -10.91 -8.85 5.05
C LEU A 77 -9.88 -9.52 4.15
N GLU A 78 -10.04 -9.36 2.85
CA GLU A 78 -9.13 -9.88 1.85
C GLU A 78 -7.83 -9.04 1.78
N SER A 79 -6.95 -9.44 0.86
CA SER A 79 -5.66 -8.81 0.60
C SER A 79 -5.73 -7.32 0.26
N ALA A 80 -4.68 -6.56 0.61
CA ALA A 80 -4.47 -5.21 0.08
C ALA A 80 -4.10 -5.22 -1.40
N GLY A 81 -4.43 -4.19 -2.16
CA GLY A 81 -3.80 -3.94 -3.45
C GLY A 81 -2.37 -3.43 -3.28
N ALA A 82 -1.45 -3.88 -4.14
CA ALA A 82 -0.06 -3.44 -4.14
C ALA A 82 0.39 -2.93 -5.53
N ILE A 83 0.88 -1.70 -5.59
CA ILE A 83 1.45 -1.10 -6.81
C ILE A 83 2.89 -0.64 -6.55
N SER A 84 3.83 -1.11 -7.37
CA SER A 84 5.21 -0.62 -7.33
C SER A 84 5.27 0.83 -7.80
N LEU A 85 5.81 1.73 -6.97
CA LEU A 85 6.01 3.14 -7.30
C LEU A 85 7.36 3.42 -7.98
N SER A 86 8.13 2.38 -8.30
CA SER A 86 9.43 2.52 -8.97
C SER A 86 9.34 3.41 -10.22
N GLY A 87 10.32 4.30 -10.37
CA GLY A 87 10.40 5.28 -11.45
C GLY A 87 9.49 6.52 -11.32
N THR A 88 8.72 6.67 -10.24
CA THR A 88 7.83 7.83 -10.04
C THR A 88 8.44 8.91 -9.13
N GLN A 89 7.98 10.15 -9.27
CA GLN A 89 8.32 11.24 -8.33
C GLN A 89 7.86 10.94 -6.91
N ALA A 90 6.74 10.23 -6.74
CA ALA A 90 6.24 9.79 -5.44
C ALA A 90 7.25 8.88 -4.72
N ALA A 91 7.88 7.95 -5.44
CA ALA A 91 8.93 7.09 -4.89
C ALA A 91 10.20 7.89 -4.55
N GLN A 92 10.61 8.83 -5.40
CA GLN A 92 11.78 9.69 -5.12
C GLN A 92 11.58 10.50 -3.83
N LYS A 93 10.43 11.17 -3.71
CA LYS A 93 10.06 11.95 -2.52
C LYS A 93 10.00 11.09 -1.26
N TYR A 94 9.38 9.91 -1.32
CA TYR A 94 9.34 8.99 -0.19
C TYR A 94 10.74 8.58 0.26
N ARG A 95 11.64 8.29 -0.68
CA ARG A 95 13.01 7.89 -0.37
C ARG A 95 13.82 9.02 0.26
N GLU A 96 13.65 10.25 -0.21
CA GLU A 96 14.29 11.42 0.39
C GLU A 96 13.82 11.65 1.82
N GLN A 97 12.51 11.60 2.06
CA GLN A 97 11.91 11.79 3.38
C GLN A 97 12.35 10.74 4.40
N ASN A 98 12.60 9.51 3.95
CA ASN A 98 12.97 8.38 4.81
C ASN A 98 14.48 8.08 4.81
N ASN A 99 15.32 8.98 4.29
CA ASN A 99 16.78 8.81 4.21
C ASN A 99 17.21 7.49 3.52
N LEU A 100 16.53 7.12 2.43
CA LEU A 100 16.73 5.87 1.67
C LEU A 100 17.59 6.08 0.41
N LYS A 101 18.30 7.21 0.31
CA LYS A 101 19.20 7.49 -0.81
C LYS A 101 20.35 6.47 -0.82
N GLY A 102 20.58 5.82 -1.97
CA GLY A 102 21.61 4.79 -2.11
C GLY A 102 21.24 3.40 -1.58
N LYS A 103 20.10 3.23 -0.90
CA LYS A 103 19.64 1.90 -0.45
C LYS A 103 19.06 1.09 -1.61
N HIS A 104 19.37 -0.20 -1.69
CA HIS A 104 18.75 -1.10 -2.68
C HIS A 104 17.33 -1.46 -2.24
N GLY A 105 16.37 -1.38 -3.17
CA GLY A 105 14.95 -1.69 -2.92
C GLY A 105 13.99 -0.78 -3.67
N SER A 106 12.70 -1.10 -3.58
CA SER A 106 11.60 -0.41 -4.25
C SER A 106 10.62 0.20 -3.25
N VAL A 107 9.96 1.27 -3.67
CA VAL A 107 8.84 1.84 -2.92
C VAL A 107 7.55 1.25 -3.47
N TRP A 108 6.68 0.78 -2.57
CA TRP A 108 5.39 0.19 -2.88
C TRP A 108 4.27 1.02 -2.26
N LEU A 109 3.14 1.06 -2.96
CA LEU A 109 1.88 1.59 -2.46
C LEU A 109 0.94 0.42 -2.17
N PHE A 110 0.53 0.30 -0.91
CA PHE A 110 -0.52 -0.60 -0.45
C PHE A 110 -1.82 0.17 -0.26
N PHE A 111 -2.94 -0.40 -0.68
CA PHE A 111 -4.25 0.26 -0.61
C PHE A 111 -5.38 -0.76 -0.50
N GLY A 112 -6.52 -0.35 0.05
CA GLY A 112 -7.68 -1.24 0.21
C GLY A 112 -8.67 -0.70 1.24
N MET A 113 -9.69 -1.51 1.54
CA MET A 113 -10.61 -1.27 2.64
C MET A 113 -10.10 -1.92 3.93
N ALA A 114 -10.22 -1.25 5.07
CA ALA A 114 -9.99 -1.80 6.40
C ALA A 114 -11.22 -1.55 7.29
N ARG A 115 -11.40 -2.30 8.36
CA ARG A 115 -12.46 -2.03 9.34
C ARG A 115 -12.11 -0.78 10.16
N PHE A 116 -13.13 -0.15 10.73
CA PHE A 116 -13.00 1.01 11.61
C PHE A 116 -14.13 0.97 12.64
#